data_AF-A0A942G6N6-F1
#
_entry.id   AF-A0A942G6N6-F1
#
_cell.length_a   1.000
_cell.length_b   1.000
_cell.length_c   1.000
_cell.angle_alpha   90.00
_cell.angle_beta   90.00
_cell.angle_gamma   90.00
#
_symmetry.space_group_name_H-M   'P 1'
#
loop_
_entity.id
_entity.type
_entity.pdbx_description
1 polymer ?
#
loop_
_entity_poly.entity_id
_entity_poly.type
_entity_poly.pdbx_seq_one_letter_code
_entity_poly.pdbx_strand_id
1 'polypeptide(L)'
;MAIKVDQLSKEIMARLDTYTADIVEGMNTAGERVTREGAAELLSASPKRTGRYRRGWSVRVAHTYRGPMRFILHNKARPRLTHLLEHGHATRDGGRTRAQPHIDPVGDKVAAGYFAAVEEVIRRGG
;
A
#
# COMPACT_ATOMS: atom_id res chain seq x y z
N MET A 1 6.32 -40.20 -25.90
CA MET A 1 5.99 -40.38 -24.47
C MET A 1 4.51 -40.09 -24.29
N ALA A 2 3.71 -41.06 -23.84
CA ALA A 2 2.29 -40.86 -23.60
C ALA A 2 2.11 -40.36 -22.15
N ILE A 3 1.64 -39.13 -21.99
CA ILE A 3 1.27 -38.59 -20.68
C ILE A 3 -0.05 -39.26 -20.29
N LYS A 4 -0.07 -39.98 -19.16
CA LYS A 4 -1.33 -40.52 -18.61
C LYS A 4 -2.23 -39.35 -18.19
N VAL A 5 -3.54 -39.48 -18.33
CA VAL A 5 -4.51 -38.42 -17.95
C VAL A 5 -4.30 -37.92 -16.51
N ASP A 6 -3.90 -38.81 -15.59
CA ASP A 6 -3.57 -38.46 -14.21
C ASP A 6 -2.29 -37.61 -14.08
N GLN A 7 -1.30 -37.82 -14.96
CA GLN A 7 -0.09 -36.99 -15.03
C GLN A 7 -0.39 -35.61 -15.61
N LEU A 8 -1.27 -35.52 -16.61
CA LEU A 8 -1.71 -34.24 -17.17
C LEU A 8 -2.45 -33.41 -16.11
N SER A 9 -3.37 -34.03 -15.37
CA SER A 9 -4.13 -33.36 -14.31
C SER A 9 -3.21 -32.82 -13.22
N LYS A 10 -2.19 -33.60 -12.81
CA LYS A 10 -1.19 -33.18 -11.81
C LYS A 10 -0.35 -32.00 -12.30
N GLU A 11 0.09 -32.02 -13.56
CA GLU A 11 0.87 -30.93 -14.15
C GLU A 11 0.04 -29.63 -14.27
N ILE A 12 -1.23 -29.72 -14.64
CA ILE A 12 -2.13 -28.56 -14.69
C ILE A 12 -2.29 -27.94 -13.29
N MET A 13 -2.54 -28.75 -12.27
CA MET A 13 -2.66 -28.26 -10.90
C MET A 13 -1.36 -27.61 -10.41
N ALA A 14 -0.21 -28.23 -10.67
CA ALA A 14 1.08 -27.66 -10.32
C ALA A 14 1.32 -26.29 -10.99
N ARG A 15 0.95 -26.16 -12.28
CA ARG A 15 1.05 -24.90 -13.01
C ARG A 15 0.11 -23.83 -12.46
N LEU A 16 -1.12 -24.19 -12.09
CA LEU A 16 -2.07 -23.27 -11.45
C LEU A 16 -1.57 -22.80 -10.08
N ASP A 17 -1.00 -23.71 -9.27
CA ASP A 17 -0.43 -23.35 -7.97
C ASP A 17 0.75 -22.38 -8.14
N THR A 18 1.69 -22.66 -9.06
CA THR A 18 2.79 -21.73 -9.36
C THR A 18 2.29 -20.38 -9.84
N TYR A 19 1.31 -20.36 -10.76
CA TYR A 19 0.69 -19.13 -11.24
C TYR A 19 0.13 -18.29 -10.08
N THR A 20 -0.60 -18.92 -9.15
CA THR A 20 -1.13 -18.18 -7.99
C THR A 20 -0.04 -17.65 -7.06
N ALA A 21 1.06 -18.39 -6.89
CA ALA A 21 2.18 -17.97 -6.07
C ALA A 21 2.90 -16.74 -6.67
N ASP A 22 3.16 -16.75 -7.98
CA ASP A 22 3.83 -15.66 -8.70
C ASP A 22 3.01 -14.36 -8.64
N ILE A 23 1.68 -14.48 -8.78
CA ILE A 23 0.78 -13.33 -8.65
C ILE A 23 0.83 -12.76 -7.23
N VAL A 24 0.76 -13.61 -6.19
CA VAL A 24 0.82 -13.16 -4.80
C VAL A 24 2.15 -12.49 -4.48
N GLU A 25 3.27 -13.04 -4.97
CA GLU A 25 4.59 -12.41 -4.82
C GLU A 25 4.64 -11.05 -5.50
N GLY A 26 4.19 -10.95 -6.76
CA GLY A 26 4.14 -9.68 -7.47
C GLY A 26 3.27 -8.63 -6.79
N MET A 27 2.13 -9.03 -6.21
CA MET A 27 1.29 -8.14 -5.40
C MET A 27 2.02 -7.65 -4.15
N ASN A 28 2.81 -8.49 -3.49
CA ASN A 28 3.58 -8.11 -2.30
C ASN A 28 4.68 -7.10 -2.66
N THR A 29 5.44 -7.37 -3.73
CA THR A 29 6.49 -6.47 -4.22
C THR A 29 5.92 -5.12 -4.65
N ALA A 30 4.79 -5.13 -5.35
CA ALA A 30 4.08 -3.91 -5.74
C ALA A 30 3.66 -3.10 -4.51
N GLY A 31 3.06 -3.76 -3.51
CA GLY A 31 2.62 -3.13 -2.27
C GLY A 31 3.77 -2.53 -1.47
N GLU A 32 4.90 -3.23 -1.36
CA GLU A 32 6.08 -2.71 -0.67
C GLU A 32 6.64 -1.47 -1.38
N ARG A 33 6.76 -1.52 -2.71
CA ARG A 33 7.29 -0.42 -3.51
C ARG A 33 6.44 0.83 -3.38
N VAL A 34 5.15 0.74 -3.69
CA VAL A 34 4.25 1.91 -3.73
C VAL A 34 4.03 2.53 -2.35
N THR A 35 4.00 1.73 -1.29
CA THR A 35 3.87 2.29 0.07
C THR A 35 5.16 2.94 0.57
N ARG A 36 6.33 2.47 0.14
CA ARG A 36 7.62 3.12 0.42
C ARG A 36 7.74 4.45 -0.32
N GLU A 37 7.36 4.48 -1.59
CA GLU A 37 7.25 5.72 -2.40
C GLU A 37 6.28 6.70 -1.74
N GLY A 38 5.09 6.24 -1.34
CA GLY A 38 4.10 7.04 -0.63
C GLY A 38 4.61 7.61 0.70
N ALA A 39 5.38 6.83 1.47
CA ALA A 39 6.01 7.34 2.69
C ALA A 39 7.04 8.45 2.41
N ALA A 40 7.81 8.33 1.33
CA ALA A 40 8.76 9.33 0.90
C ALA A 40 8.08 10.60 0.38
N GLU A 41 6.97 10.46 -0.35
CA GLU A 41 6.15 11.60 -0.78
C GLU A 41 5.49 12.29 0.41
N LEU A 42 4.93 11.55 1.36
CA LEU A 42 4.40 12.13 2.60
C LEU A 42 5.48 12.84 3.41
N LEU A 43 6.71 12.31 3.42
CA LEU A 43 7.84 12.98 4.05
C LEU A 43 8.10 14.36 3.42
N SER A 44 7.94 14.54 2.11
CA SER A 44 8.16 15.82 1.43
C SER A 44 6.96 16.77 1.51
N ALA A 45 5.74 16.26 1.28
CA ALA A 45 4.49 17.01 1.21
C ALA A 45 3.96 17.46 2.58
N SER A 46 4.34 16.76 3.67
CA SER A 46 3.79 17.04 4.99
C SER A 46 4.20 18.42 5.56
N PRO A 47 3.27 19.10 6.26
CA PRO A 47 3.54 20.36 6.94
C PRO A 47 4.75 20.30 7.89
N LYS A 48 5.54 21.38 7.91
CA LYS A 48 6.74 21.50 8.75
C LYS A 48 6.56 22.58 9.82
N ARG A 49 6.35 22.14 11.06
CA ARG A 49 6.57 22.98 12.26
C ARG A 49 7.95 22.73 12.86
N THR A 50 8.16 21.54 13.43
CA THR A 50 9.46 21.08 13.96
C THR A 50 10.09 19.96 13.13
N GLY A 51 9.36 19.47 12.11
CA GLY A 51 9.77 18.33 11.28
C GLY A 51 9.51 16.95 11.87
N ARG A 52 9.15 16.82 13.16
CA ARG A 52 8.86 15.51 13.78
C ARG A 52 7.64 14.82 13.16
N TYR A 53 6.63 15.58 12.74
CA TYR A 53 5.44 15.06 12.07
C TYR A 53 5.78 14.44 10.71
N ARG A 54 6.40 15.20 9.80
CA ARG A 54 6.78 14.71 8.46
C ARG A 54 7.75 13.52 8.47
N ARG A 55 8.67 13.44 9.45
CA ARG A 55 9.56 12.27 9.61
C ARG A 55 8.88 11.06 10.27
N GLY A 56 7.61 11.18 10.63
CA GLY A 56 6.86 10.17 11.37
C GLY A 56 6.22 9.10 10.49
N TRP A 57 6.22 9.25 9.17
CA TRP A 57 5.62 8.29 8.24
C TRP A 57 6.38 6.98 8.22
N SER A 58 5.64 5.88 8.29
CA SER A 58 6.18 4.53 8.34
C SER A 58 5.18 3.55 7.75
N VAL A 59 5.69 2.49 7.13
CA VAL A 59 4.90 1.37 6.61
C VAL A 59 4.96 0.23 7.61
N ARG A 60 3.79 -0.27 8.02
CA ARG A 60 3.66 -1.52 8.78
C ARG A 60 3.16 -2.61 7.85
N VAL A 61 3.89 -3.71 7.79
CA VAL A 61 3.48 -4.91 7.04
C VAL A 61 2.73 -5.83 8.00
N ALA A 62 1.56 -6.29 7.61
CA ALA A 62 0.77 -7.28 8.33
C ALA A 62 0.63 -8.53 7.46
N HIS A 63 1.29 -9.60 7.88
CA HIS A 63 1.24 -10.90 7.21
C HIS A 63 -0.16 -11.50 7.32
N THR A 64 -0.58 -12.15 6.24
CA THR A 64 -1.80 -12.92 6.12
C THR A 64 -1.45 -14.40 6.08
N TYR A 65 -2.31 -15.26 6.65
CA TYR A 65 -2.08 -16.71 6.64
C TYR A 65 -2.22 -17.30 5.22
N ARG A 66 -3.09 -16.71 4.39
CA ARG A 66 -3.28 -17.02 2.98
C ARG A 66 -3.50 -15.71 2.21
N GLY A 67 -2.81 -15.54 1.09
CA GLY A 67 -2.94 -14.39 0.18
C GLY A 67 -1.86 -13.31 0.34
N PRO A 68 -2.07 -12.14 -0.30
CA PRO A 68 -1.10 -11.04 -0.28
C PRO A 68 -1.02 -10.36 1.10
N MET A 69 0.14 -9.77 1.38
CA MET A 69 0.43 -9.00 2.59
C MET A 69 -0.38 -7.70 2.60
N ARG A 70 -0.71 -7.22 3.80
CA ARG A 70 -1.34 -5.89 3.98
C ARG A 70 -0.29 -4.86 4.37
N PHE A 71 -0.25 -3.75 3.63
CA PHE A 71 0.66 -2.64 3.89
C PHE A 71 -0.11 -1.46 4.47
N ILE A 72 0.35 -0.95 5.62
CA ILE A 72 -0.32 0.12 6.37
C ILE A 72 0.61 1.30 6.50
N LEU A 73 0.37 2.32 5.68
CA LEU A 73 1.07 3.60 5.74
C LEU A 73 0.45 4.48 6.84
N HIS A 74 1.25 4.86 7.83
CA HIS A 74 0.75 5.60 8.99
C HIS A 74 1.81 6.54 9.57
N ASN A 75 1.37 7.58 10.31
CA ASN A 75 2.28 8.44 11.05
C ASN A 75 2.55 7.87 12.45
N LYS A 76 3.65 7.12 12.60
CA LYS A 76 4.08 6.51 13.86
C LYS A 76 4.42 7.56 14.93
N ALA A 77 5.00 8.70 14.54
CA ALA A 77 5.45 9.69 15.50
C ALA A 77 4.29 10.54 16.07
N ARG A 78 3.28 10.82 15.27
CA ARG A 78 2.20 11.77 15.56
C ARG A 78 0.86 11.34 14.91
N PRO A 79 0.29 10.20 15.31
CA PRO A 79 -0.91 9.66 14.68
C PRO A 79 -2.14 10.56 14.87
N ARG A 80 -2.24 11.28 16.00
CA ARG A 80 -3.38 12.19 16.25
C ARG A 80 -3.39 13.42 15.35
N LEU A 81 -2.22 13.85 14.84
CA LEU A 81 -2.12 15.07 14.03
C LEU A 81 -2.60 14.86 12.59
N THR A 82 -2.62 13.64 12.09
CA THR A 82 -2.97 13.36 10.68
C THR A 82 -4.36 13.90 10.37
N HIS A 83 -5.37 13.47 11.11
CA HIS A 83 -6.76 13.90 10.93
C HIS A 83 -6.94 15.42 11.16
N LEU A 84 -6.31 15.96 12.21
CA LEU A 84 -6.42 17.37 12.55
C LEU A 84 -5.79 18.29 11.50
N LEU A 85 -4.72 17.85 10.84
CA LEU A 85 -4.07 18.58 9.77
C LEU A 85 -4.83 18.41 8.45
N GLU A 86 -5.29 17.20 8.14
CA GLU A 86 -5.98 16.92 6.87
C GLU A 86 -7.30 17.69 6.75
N HIS A 87 -8.11 17.73 7.81
CA HIS A 87 -9.47 18.30 7.75
C HIS A 87 -9.67 19.56 8.61
N GLY A 88 -8.65 19.97 9.35
CA GLY A 88 -8.79 21.00 10.39
C GLY A 88 -9.63 20.50 11.58
N HIS A 89 -9.76 21.36 12.59
CA HIS A 89 -10.56 21.08 13.79
C HIS A 89 -11.15 22.36 14.37
N ALA A 90 -12.15 22.23 15.23
CA ALA A 90 -12.76 23.36 15.92
C ALA A 90 -11.76 24.02 16.88
N THR A 91 -11.77 25.35 16.94
CA THR A 91 -10.97 26.14 17.88
C THR A 91 -11.78 26.45 19.14
N ARG A 92 -11.07 26.87 20.21
CA ARG A 92 -11.71 27.22 21.50
C ARG A 92 -12.69 28.37 21.37
N ASP A 93 -12.46 29.28 20.44
CA ASP A 93 -13.29 30.48 20.22
C ASP A 93 -14.46 30.23 19.26
N GLY A 94 -14.80 28.96 18.98
CA GLY A 94 -15.93 28.58 18.13
C GLY A 94 -15.65 28.60 16.62
N GLY A 95 -14.41 28.88 16.20
CA GLY A 95 -13.97 28.84 14.80
C GLY A 95 -13.47 27.46 14.36
N ARG A 96 -12.87 27.38 13.16
CA ARG A 96 -12.18 26.18 12.65
C ARG A 96 -10.77 26.51 12.17
N THR A 97 -9.86 25.57 12.35
CA THR A 97 -8.50 25.64 11.77
C THR A 97 -8.55 25.30 10.29
N ARG A 98 -7.69 25.94 9.48
CA ARG A 98 -7.52 25.63 8.06
C ARG A 98 -7.03 24.18 7.86
N ALA A 99 -7.73 23.45 6.98
CA ALA A 99 -7.31 22.15 6.48
C ALA A 99 -6.02 22.26 5.64
N GLN A 100 -5.14 21.28 5.77
CA GLN A 100 -3.91 21.11 5.00
C GLN A 100 -3.90 19.69 4.41
N PRO A 101 -4.69 19.44 3.35
CA PRO A 101 -4.73 18.13 2.72
C PRO A 101 -3.37 17.76 2.12
N HIS A 102 -2.83 16.63 2.55
CA HIS A 102 -1.55 16.11 2.09
C HIS A 102 -1.48 14.58 2.16
N ILE A 103 -2.42 13.94 2.87
CA ILE A 103 -2.50 12.49 3.01
C ILE A 103 -3.35 11.91 1.89
N ASP A 104 -4.55 12.46 1.67
CA ASP A 104 -5.49 11.93 0.69
C ASP A 104 -4.91 11.93 -0.74
N PRO A 105 -4.26 13.02 -1.22
CA PRO A 105 -3.67 13.03 -2.55
C PRO A 105 -2.56 11.98 -2.74
N VAL A 106 -1.80 11.68 -1.68
CA VAL A 106 -0.76 10.64 -1.74
C VAL A 106 -1.40 9.26 -1.63
N GLY A 107 -2.46 9.11 -0.83
CA GLY A 107 -3.26 7.89 -0.75
C GLY A 107 -3.81 7.47 -2.11
N ASP A 108 -4.39 8.43 -2.85
CA ASP A 108 -4.92 8.20 -4.19
C ASP A 108 -3.83 7.75 -5.17
N LYS A 109 -2.65 8.39 -5.13
CA LYS A 109 -1.50 8.00 -5.95
C LYS A 109 -0.99 6.60 -5.61
N VAL A 110 -0.88 6.28 -4.32
CA VAL A 110 -0.44 4.95 -3.86
C VAL A 110 -1.44 3.89 -4.30
N ALA A 111 -2.75 4.15 -4.17
CA ALA A 111 -3.79 3.23 -4.62
C ALA A 111 -3.74 2.99 -6.13
N ALA A 112 -3.72 4.08 -6.92
CA ALA A 112 -3.63 3.99 -8.38
C ALA A 112 -2.35 3.27 -8.84
N GLY A 113 -1.20 3.59 -8.24
CA GLY A 113 0.07 2.94 -8.55
C GLY A 113 0.09 1.47 -8.17
N TYR A 114 -0.57 1.09 -7.08
CA TYR A 114 -0.73 -0.31 -6.69
C TYR A 114 -1.58 -1.08 -7.71
N PHE A 115 -2.75 -0.56 -8.09
CA PHE A 115 -3.61 -1.20 -9.08
C PHE A 115 -2.92 -1.38 -10.43
N ALA A 116 -2.24 -0.35 -10.92
CA ALA A 116 -1.49 -0.43 -12.18
C ALA A 116 -0.38 -1.50 -12.13
N ALA A 117 0.36 -1.57 -11.01
CA ALA A 117 1.41 -2.58 -10.82
C ALA A 117 0.84 -4.00 -10.73
N VAL A 118 -0.29 -4.18 -10.05
CA VAL A 118 -0.97 -5.50 -9.96
C VAL A 118 -1.51 -5.93 -11.32
N GLU A 119 -2.07 -5.01 -12.11
CA GLU A 119 -2.53 -5.32 -13.46
C GLU A 119 -1.37 -5.79 -14.36
N GLU A 120 -0.20 -5.15 -14.23
CA GLU A 120 1.02 -5.56 -14.94
C GLU A 120 1.51 -6.94 -14.51
N VAL A 121 1.47 -7.25 -13.21
CA VAL A 121 1.80 -8.58 -12.67
C VAL A 121 0.87 -9.64 -13.26
N ILE A 122 -0.43 -9.40 -13.28
CA ILE A 122 -1.43 -10.33 -13.84
C ILE A 122 -1.21 -10.53 -15.35
N ARG A 123 -0.93 -9.47 -16.09
CA ARG A 123 -0.69 -9.54 -17.54
C ARG A 123 0.60 -10.28 -17.90
N ARG A 124 1.63 -10.21 -17.05
CA ARG A 124 2.90 -10.92 -17.25
C ARG A 124 2.86 -12.37 -16.77
N GLY A 125 2.04 -12.68 -15.77
CA GLY A 125 1.86 -14.03 -15.27
C GLY A 125 0.94 -14.89 -16.14
N GLY A 126 0.05 -14.27 -16.93
CA GLY A 126 -0.92 -14.92 -17.83
C GLY A 126 -0.40 -15.31 -19.20
#